data_AF-A0A921E2Q3-F1
#
_entry.id   AF-A0A921E2Q3-F1
#
_cell.length_a   1.000
_cell.length_b   1.000
_cell.length_c   1.000
_cell.angle_alpha   90.00
_cell.angle_beta   90.00
_cell.angle_gamma   90.00
#
_symmetry.space_group_name_H-M   'P 1'
#
loop_
_entity.id
_entity.type
_entity.pdbx_description
1 polymer ?
#
loop_
_entity_poly.entity_id
_entity_poly.type
_entity_poly.pdbx_seq_one_letter_code
_entity_poly.pdbx_strand_id
1 'polypeptide(L)'
;MTEPQPPCEDDRPLDIADPEEAAYQALHAERAALEEELTLLQQRQRFGHDEEEIASARATEAALLKDLDRILTMIRAAEIRRQQPQARRWQ
;
A
#
# COMPACT_ATOMS: atom_id res chain seq x y z
N MET A 1 22.07 -48.94 11.35
CA MET A 1 21.01 -48.67 10.37
C MET A 1 20.65 -47.21 10.57
N THR A 2 21.13 -46.33 9.70
CA THR A 2 20.91 -44.88 9.82
C THR A 2 19.89 -44.52 8.75
N GLU A 3 18.68 -44.17 9.15
CA GLU A 3 17.66 -43.64 8.23
C GLU A 3 18.11 -42.24 7.76
N PRO A 4 18.08 -41.94 6.44
CA PRO A 4 18.38 -40.59 5.96
C PRO A 4 17.19 -39.68 6.26
N GLN A 5 17.46 -38.55 6.93
CA GLN A 5 16.49 -37.47 7.09
C GLN A 5 16.03 -36.96 5.71
N PRO A 6 14.74 -36.66 5.52
CA PRO A 6 14.29 -35.96 4.32
C PRO A 6 14.93 -34.56 4.29
N PRO A 7 15.28 -34.03 3.09
CA PRO A 7 15.86 -32.71 2.98
C PRO A 7 14.89 -31.68 3.57
N CYS A 8 15.44 -30.80 4.41
CA CYS A 8 14.78 -29.60 4.90
C CYS A 8 14.40 -28.75 3.68
N GLU A 9 13.15 -28.88 3.19
CA GLU A 9 12.60 -28.09 2.10
C GLU A 9 12.31 -26.65 2.55
N ASP A 10 13.31 -25.96 3.07
CA ASP A 10 13.25 -24.53 3.34
C ASP A 10 14.45 -23.77 2.76
N ASP A 11 14.98 -24.29 1.64
CA ASP A 11 15.77 -23.53 0.66
C ASP A 11 14.84 -23.13 -0.50
N ARG A 12 13.71 -22.49 -0.20
CA ARG A 12 13.08 -21.67 -1.22
C ARG A 12 14.05 -20.51 -1.47
N PRO A 13 14.61 -20.37 -2.67
CA PRO A 13 15.38 -19.18 -3.01
C PRO A 13 14.51 -17.98 -2.63
N LEU A 14 15.11 -16.95 -2.03
CA LEU A 14 14.47 -15.65 -1.84
C LEU A 14 14.01 -15.17 -3.21
N ASP A 15 12.82 -15.60 -3.61
CA ASP A 15 12.28 -15.40 -4.93
C ASP A 15 12.22 -13.89 -5.11
N ILE A 16 12.81 -13.43 -6.20
CA ILE A 16 12.82 -12.03 -6.62
C ILE A 16 11.37 -11.59 -6.49
N ALA A 17 11.08 -10.72 -5.51
CA ALA A 17 9.72 -10.44 -5.07
C ALA A 17 8.77 -10.40 -6.26
N ASP A 18 7.76 -11.28 -6.27
CA ASP A 18 6.75 -11.35 -7.34
C ASP A 18 6.39 -9.91 -7.73
N PRO A 19 6.56 -9.51 -9.00
CA PRO A 19 6.32 -8.13 -9.41
C PRO A 19 4.93 -7.63 -9.01
N GLU A 20 3.92 -8.51 -8.90
CA GLU A 20 2.60 -8.15 -8.39
C GLU A 20 2.58 -7.89 -6.88
N GLU A 21 3.34 -8.65 -6.09
CA GLU A 21 3.54 -8.43 -4.66
C GLU A 21 4.32 -7.13 -4.40
N ALA A 22 5.39 -6.88 -5.17
CA ALA A 22 6.16 -5.65 -5.09
C ALA A 22 5.30 -4.42 -5.43
N ALA A 23 4.47 -4.50 -6.46
CA ALA A 23 3.52 -3.44 -6.82
C ALA A 23 2.46 -3.23 -5.73
N TYR A 24 1.96 -4.30 -5.11
CA TYR A 24 1.03 -4.21 -4.00
C TYR A 24 1.65 -3.52 -2.77
N GLN A 25 2.89 -3.87 -2.42
CA GLN A 25 3.63 -3.23 -1.33
C GLN A 25 3.91 -1.75 -1.63
N ALA A 26 4.24 -1.42 -2.88
CA ALA A 26 4.44 -0.03 -3.30
C ALA A 26 3.18 0.83 -3.09
N LEU A 27 1.99 0.29 -3.37
CA LEU A 27 0.72 1.00 -3.11
C LEU A 27 0.50 1.27 -1.62
N HIS A 28 0.86 0.34 -0.74
CA HIS A 28 0.78 0.57 0.71
C HIS A 28 1.83 1.56 1.21
N ALA A 29 3.02 1.57 0.63
CA ALA A 29 4.03 2.58 0.93
C ALA A 29 3.55 3.98 0.50
N GLU A 30 2.93 4.10 -0.68
CA GLU A 30 2.33 5.35 -1.17
C GLU A 30 1.17 5.81 -0.27
N ARG A 31 0.29 4.89 0.15
CA ARG A 31 -0.75 5.17 1.14
C ARG A 31 -0.17 5.74 2.44
N ALA A 32 0.87 5.11 2.98
CA ALA A 32 1.49 5.54 4.23
C ALA A 32 2.09 6.96 4.12
N ALA A 33 2.75 7.26 3.00
CA ALA A 33 3.28 8.59 2.72
C ALA A 33 2.16 9.66 2.66
N LEU A 34 1.04 9.36 2.00
CA LEU A 34 -0.12 10.26 1.95
C LEU A 34 -0.74 10.48 3.33
N GLU A 35 -0.86 9.43 4.15
CA GLU A 35 -1.38 9.53 5.52
C GLU A 35 -0.46 10.38 6.43
N GLU A 36 0.86 10.25 6.28
CA GLU A 36 1.84 11.10 6.98
C GLU A 36 1.71 12.56 6.57
N GLU A 37 1.63 12.85 5.28
CA GLU A 37 1.49 14.22 4.77
C GLU A 37 0.18 14.87 5.20
N LEU A 38 -0.94 14.12 5.17
CA LEU A 38 -2.22 14.56 5.72
C LEU A 38 -2.10 14.92 7.20
N THR A 39 -1.40 14.10 7.98
CA THR A 39 -1.18 14.37 9.41
C THR A 39 -0.41 15.68 9.61
N LEU A 40 0.62 15.94 8.80
CA LEU A 40 1.39 17.19 8.86
C LEU A 40 0.53 18.41 8.50
N LEU A 41 -0.30 18.32 7.46
CA LEU A 41 -1.22 19.40 7.08
C LEU A 41 -2.25 19.67 8.17
N GLN A 42 -2.81 18.63 8.79
CA GLN A 42 -3.77 18.80 9.89
C GLN A 42 -3.12 19.47 11.10
N GLN A 43 -1.86 19.16 11.40
CA GLN A 43 -1.10 19.87 12.44
C GLN A 43 -0.88 21.34 12.07
N ARG A 44 -0.48 21.64 10.83
CA ARG A 44 -0.33 23.04 10.35
C ARG A 44 -1.64 23.82 10.42
N GLN A 45 -2.76 23.21 10.07
CA GLN A 45 -4.06 23.86 10.19
C GLN A 45 -4.46 24.14 11.63
N ARG A 46 -4.11 23.24 12.56
CA ARG A 46 -4.49 23.34 13.98
C ARG A 46 -3.61 24.31 14.77
N PHE A 47 -2.33 24.40 14.42
CA PHE A 47 -1.33 25.15 15.19
C PHE A 47 -0.67 26.29 14.39
N GLY A 48 -1.03 26.46 13.12
CA GLY A 48 -0.60 27.57 12.27
C GLY A 48 -1.16 28.90 12.77
N HIS A 49 -0.42 29.96 12.49
CA HIS A 49 -0.78 31.33 12.87
C HIS A 49 -1.06 32.23 11.65
N ASP A 50 -0.79 31.73 10.45
CA ASP A 50 -1.01 32.41 9.17
C ASP A 50 -2.28 31.85 8.51
N GLU A 51 -3.28 32.71 8.32
CA GLU A 51 -4.56 32.34 7.70
C GLU A 51 -4.40 31.93 6.22
N GLU A 52 -3.45 32.51 5.49
CA GLU A 52 -3.17 32.13 4.10
C GLU A 52 -2.52 30.74 4.05
N GLU A 53 -1.60 30.46 4.97
CA GLU A 53 -0.97 29.13 5.10
C GLU A 53 -2.01 28.07 5.48
N ILE A 54 -2.93 28.37 6.39
CA ILE A 54 -4.02 27.47 6.78
C ILE A 54 -4.98 27.22 5.62
N ALA A 55 -5.35 28.26 4.87
CA ALA A 55 -6.23 28.13 3.70
C ALA A 55 -5.56 27.28 2.59
N SER A 56 -4.27 27.49 2.34
CA SER A 56 -3.46 26.67 1.43
C SER A 56 -3.39 25.21 1.90
N ALA A 57 -3.13 24.98 3.19
CA ALA A 57 -3.08 23.64 3.77
C ALA A 57 -4.41 22.87 3.62
N ARG A 58 -5.56 23.56 3.73
CA ARG A 58 -6.89 22.97 3.47
C ARG A 58 -7.11 22.59 2.02
N ALA A 59 -6.68 23.45 1.09
CA ALA A 59 -6.78 23.16 -0.33
C ALA A 59 -5.92 21.94 -0.71
N THR A 60 -4.70 21.86 -0.16
CA THR A 60 -3.80 20.71 -0.34
C THR A 60 -4.38 19.45 0.30
N GLU A 61 -4.94 19.52 1.52
CA GLU A 61 -5.58 18.38 2.18
C GLU A 61 -6.71 17.79 1.31
N ALA A 62 -7.54 18.62 0.71
CA ALA A 62 -8.62 18.17 -0.18
C ALA A 62 -8.11 17.47 -1.45
N ALA A 63 -6.90 17.83 -1.94
CA ALA A 63 -6.25 17.13 -3.04
C ALA A 63 -5.71 15.77 -2.57
N LEU A 64 -4.96 15.74 -1.46
CA LEU A 64 -4.38 14.51 -0.92
C LEU A 64 -5.44 13.47 -0.52
N LEU A 65 -6.62 13.90 -0.04
CA LEU A 65 -7.72 12.99 0.26
C LEU A 65 -8.26 12.29 -1.00
N LYS A 66 -8.26 12.95 -2.17
CA LYS A 66 -8.66 12.33 -3.44
C LYS A 66 -7.61 11.33 -3.91
N ASP A 67 -6.34 11.66 -3.74
CA ASP A 67 -5.24 10.75 -4.08
C ASP A 67 -5.26 9.52 -3.16
N LEU A 68 -5.54 9.70 -1.87
CA LEU A 68 -5.71 8.60 -0.92
C LEU A 68 -6.87 7.68 -1.32
N ASP A 69 -8.04 8.22 -1.68
CA ASP A 69 -9.18 7.43 -2.15
C ASP A 69 -8.83 6.60 -3.40
N ARG A 70 -8.10 7.21 -4.34
CA ARG A 70 -7.61 6.52 -5.54
C ARG A 70 -6.67 5.36 -5.17
N ILE A 71 -5.72 5.57 -4.27
CA ILE A 71 -4.78 4.53 -3.84
C ILE A 71 -5.50 3.39 -3.11
N LEU A 72 -6.44 3.71 -2.21
CA LEU A 72 -7.26 2.69 -1.54
C LEU A 72 -8.05 1.84 -2.54
N THR A 73 -8.60 2.47 -3.57
CA THR A 73 -9.28 1.76 -4.67
C THR A 73 -8.32 0.85 -5.44
N MET A 74 -7.10 1.30 -5.72
CA MET A 74 -6.08 0.50 -6.41
C MET A 74 -5.60 -0.68 -5.56
N ILE A 75 -5.37 -0.47 -4.26
CA ILE A 75 -5.06 -1.53 -3.28
C ILE A 75 -6.17 -2.57 -3.32
N ARG A 76 -7.42 -2.15 -3.22
CA ARG A 76 -8.57 -3.06 -3.24
C ARG A 76 -8.65 -3.87 -4.52
N ALA A 77 -8.40 -3.25 -5.67
CA ALA A 77 -8.37 -3.95 -6.95
C ALA A 77 -7.22 -4.98 -7.01
N ALA A 78 -6.05 -4.65 -6.46
CA ALA A 78 -4.92 -5.57 -6.36
C ALA A 78 -5.21 -6.74 -5.41
N GLU A 79 -5.84 -6.49 -4.25
CA GLU A 79 -6.30 -7.54 -3.34
C GLU A 79 -7.25 -8.52 -4.04
N ILE A 80 -8.23 -8.00 -4.79
CA ILE A 80 -9.19 -8.82 -5.52
C ILE A 80 -8.47 -9.70 -6.55
N ARG A 81 -7.49 -9.17 -7.28
CA ARG A 81 -6.69 -9.98 -8.23
C ARG A 81 -5.91 -11.10 -7.53
N ARG A 82 -5.30 -10.81 -6.38
CA ARG A 82 -4.52 -11.78 -5.58
C ARG A 82 -5.41 -12.86 -4.93
N GLN A 83 -6.60 -12.48 -4.46
CA GLN A 83 -7.55 -13.38 -3.80
C GLN A 83 -8.44 -14.15 -4.77
N GLN A 84 -8.45 -13.79 -6.06
CA GLN A 84 -9.17 -14.58 -7.06
C GLN A 84 -8.52 -15.96 -7.14
N PRO A 85 -9.22 -17.04 -6.75
CA PRO A 85 -8.72 -18.38 -7.02
C PRO A 85 -8.56 -18.48 -8.54
N GLN A 86 -7.50 -19.13 -9.02
CA GLN A 86 -7.28 -19.49 -10.42
C GLN A 86 -8.38 -20.46 -10.90
N ALA A 87 -9.66 -20.12 -10.80
CA ALA A 87 -10.75 -21.08 -10.85
C ALA A 87 -12.06 -20.42 -11.27
N ARG A 88 -12.17 -20.13 -12.57
CA ARG A 88 -13.19 -20.77 -13.42
C ARG A 88 -12.85 -20.55 -14.89
N ARG A 89 -11.81 -21.24 -15.36
CA ARG A 89 -11.70 -21.54 -16.80
C ARG A 89 -12.75 -22.62 -17.05
N TRP A 90 -13.94 -22.24 -17.52
CA TRP A 90 -14.92 -23.20 -18.00
C TRP A 90 -14.30 -23.88 -19.22
N GLN A 91 -13.77 -25.09 -19.03
CA GLN A 91 -13.55 -26.09 -20.08
C GLN A 91 -14.57 -27.19 -19.89
#